data_AF-A0A538DPR0-F1
#
_entry.id   AF-A0A538DPR0-F1
#
_cell.length_a   1.000
_cell.length_b   1.000
_cell.length_c   1.000
_cell.angle_alpha   90.00
_cell.angle_beta   90.00
_cell.angle_gamma   90.00
#
_symmetry.space_group_name_H-M   'P 1'
#
loop_
_entity.id
_entity.type
_entity.pdbx_description
1 polymer ?
#
loop_
_entity_poly.entity_id
_entity_poly.type
_entity_poly.pdbx_seq_one_letter_code
_entity_poly.pdbx_strand_id
1 'polypeptide(L)'
;MRGCLVVIRVLVVDDERQIRRALLLNLRARGYEIVEAATGEAAIRLAASEHPDLVLLDLGLPGMTGLDVITALRGWTQVPIIVLTVRDDERAKVLALDAGADDYVTKPFGMDELLARLRAAMRRSTSVAQEATVVTSAWMLDRSAHTVTGNDHEPIRLTPTEWAIADHLTRHPHRLVTQRQLVDAVWGPTYEPDANLLRVHLAHIRRKLEPDATRPRYFITEPGVGYRFEPDAVAPTDGDRRPALRGGYFGAMAQRPPVLHWVGWAR
;
A
#
# COMPACT_ATOMS: atom_id res chain seq x y z
N MET A 1 10.75 10.25 24.14
CA MET A 1 10.02 10.09 22.86
C MET A 1 10.40 11.23 21.94
N ARG A 2 11.28 11.00 20.96
CA ARG A 2 11.43 11.90 19.81
C ARG A 2 10.70 11.21 18.66
N GLY A 3 9.74 11.89 18.04
CA GLY A 3 9.03 11.33 16.89
C GLY A 3 10.04 11.07 15.76
N CYS A 4 10.01 9.87 15.18
CA CYS A 4 10.73 9.63 13.94
C CYS A 4 10.08 10.49 12.85
N LEU A 5 10.75 11.57 12.46
CA LEU A 5 10.36 12.37 11.31
C LEU A 5 10.66 11.54 10.07
N VAL A 6 9.65 10.83 9.56
CA VAL A 6 9.70 10.19 8.25
C VAL A 6 9.86 11.30 7.22
N VAL A 7 11.06 11.40 6.65
CA VAL A 7 11.38 12.38 5.60
C VAL A 7 10.87 11.81 4.28
N ILE A 8 9.88 12.47 3.67
CA ILE A 8 9.30 12.01 2.41
C ILE A 8 10.28 12.34 1.27
N ARG A 9 10.70 11.31 0.53
CA ARG A 9 11.63 11.36 -0.59
C ARG A 9 10.89 11.40 -1.91
N VAL A 10 11.10 12.45 -2.70
CA VAL A 10 10.47 12.64 -4.00
C VAL A 10 11.53 12.56 -5.11
N LEU A 11 11.31 11.68 -6.09
CA LEU A 11 12.08 11.65 -7.32
C LEU A 11 11.47 12.63 -8.32
N VAL A 12 12.24 13.63 -8.75
CA VAL A 12 11.82 14.63 -9.74
C VAL A 12 12.49 14.33 -11.08
N VAL A 13 11.68 14.01 -12.08
CA VAL A 13 12.10 13.65 -13.44
C VAL A 13 11.56 14.69 -14.41
N ASP A 14 12.45 15.47 -14.98
CA ASP A 14 12.17 16.55 -15.94
C ASP A 14 13.51 16.89 -16.62
N ASP A 15 13.58 17.13 -17.92
CA ASP A 15 14.87 17.40 -18.59
C ASP A 15 15.33 18.86 -18.37
N GLU A 16 14.39 19.79 -18.22
CA GLU A 16 14.63 21.20 -17.98
C GLU A 16 15.25 21.43 -16.59
N ARG A 17 16.55 21.72 -16.57
CA ARG A 17 17.30 22.03 -15.33
C ARG A 17 16.65 23.16 -14.52
N GLN A 18 16.00 24.12 -15.17
CA GLN A 18 15.32 25.23 -14.49
C GLN A 18 14.08 24.78 -13.70
N ILE A 19 13.26 23.89 -14.28
CA ILE A 19 12.08 23.32 -13.61
C ILE A 19 12.51 22.48 -12.42
N ARG A 20 13.47 21.56 -12.60
CA ARG A 20 14.03 20.78 -11.48
C ARG A 20 14.57 21.66 -10.36
N ARG A 21 15.33 22.71 -10.69
CA ARG A 21 15.87 23.68 -9.70
C ARG A 21 14.76 24.40 -8.92
N ALA A 22 13.66 24.78 -9.58
CA ALA A 22 12.53 25.45 -8.95
C ALA A 22 11.75 24.50 -8.02
N LEU A 23 11.50 23.26 -8.46
CA LEU A 23 10.88 22.20 -7.66
C LEU A 23 11.74 21.86 -6.43
N LEU A 24 13.05 21.66 -6.64
CA LEU A 24 14.05 21.35 -5.61
C LEU A 24 13.99 22.35 -4.44
N LEU A 25 14.06 23.65 -4.74
CA LEU A 25 14.05 24.72 -3.75
C LEU A 25 12.72 24.76 -2.98
N ASN A 26 11.59 24.64 -3.68
CA ASN A 26 10.27 24.76 -3.07
C ASN A 26 9.86 23.56 -2.22
N LEU A 27 10.25 22.35 -2.63
CA LEU A 27 9.92 21.11 -1.91
C LEU A 27 10.87 20.90 -0.73
N ARG A 28 12.19 21.15 -0.87
CA ARG A 28 13.12 21.09 0.27
C ARG A 28 12.79 22.09 1.38
N ALA A 29 12.35 23.30 1.02
CA ALA A 29 11.85 24.29 1.98
C ALA A 29 10.61 23.84 2.78
N ARG A 30 9.97 22.73 2.37
CA ARG A 30 8.79 22.14 3.00
C ARG A 30 9.06 20.76 3.61
N GLY A 31 10.33 20.37 3.75
CA GLY A 31 10.76 19.16 4.45
C GLY A 31 10.84 17.88 3.61
N TYR A 32 10.71 17.98 2.28
CA TYR A 32 10.89 16.84 1.38
C TYR A 32 12.37 16.64 1.03
N GLU A 33 12.84 15.38 1.05
CA GLU A 33 14.09 15.00 0.39
C GLU A 33 13.84 14.87 -1.12
N ILE A 34 14.80 15.29 -1.94
CA ILE A 34 14.64 15.34 -3.40
C ILE A 34 15.82 14.67 -4.08
N VAL A 35 15.49 13.69 -4.93
CA VAL A 35 16.37 13.05 -5.91
C VAL A 35 16.00 13.61 -7.29
N GLU A 36 16.99 13.93 -8.13
CA GLU A 36 16.77 14.50 -9.47
C GLU A 36 17.19 13.52 -10.57
N ALA A 37 16.35 13.35 -11.59
CA ALA A 37 16.66 12.67 -12.83
C ALA A 37 16.41 13.60 -14.03
N ALA A 38 17.29 13.56 -15.03
CA ALA A 38 17.17 14.35 -16.26
C ALA A 38 16.76 13.53 -17.50
N THR A 39 16.65 12.21 -17.38
CA THR A 39 16.22 11.28 -18.44
C THR A 39 15.41 10.13 -17.84
N GLY A 40 14.63 9.43 -18.66
CA GLY A 40 13.82 8.28 -18.22
C GLY A 40 14.65 7.11 -17.68
N GLU A 41 15.80 6.82 -18.30
CA GLU A 41 16.70 5.75 -17.85
C GLU A 41 17.35 6.09 -16.50
N ALA A 42 17.68 7.37 -16.28
CA ALA A 42 18.15 7.83 -14.98
C ALA A 42 17.05 7.71 -13.92
N ALA A 43 15.80 8.03 -14.25
CA ALA A 43 14.66 7.89 -13.35
C ALA A 43 14.42 6.44 -12.93
N ILE A 44 14.40 5.49 -13.86
CA ILE A 44 14.20 4.07 -13.56
C ILE A 44 15.31 3.55 -12.64
N ARG A 45 16.59 3.88 -12.92
CA ARG A 45 17.71 3.48 -12.05
C ARG A 45 17.60 4.08 -10.65
N LEU A 46 17.32 5.38 -10.56
CA LEU A 46 17.23 6.10 -9.28
C LEU A 46 16.02 5.67 -8.46
N ALA A 47 14.88 5.36 -9.09
CA ALA A 47 13.74 4.78 -8.40
C ALA A 47 14.10 3.43 -7.74
N ALA A 48 14.91 2.61 -8.42
CA ALA A 48 15.32 1.30 -7.93
C ALA A 48 16.41 1.35 -6.84
N SER A 49 17.27 2.39 -6.81
CA SER A 49 18.34 2.53 -5.81
C SER A 49 17.98 3.42 -4.62
N GLU A 50 17.17 4.46 -4.84
CA GLU A 50 16.82 5.45 -3.82
C GLU A 50 15.45 5.23 -3.17
N HIS A 51 14.65 4.29 -3.68
CA HIS A 51 13.32 3.95 -3.16
C HIS A 51 12.46 5.19 -2.78
N PRO A 52 12.15 6.08 -3.74
CA PRO A 52 11.37 7.28 -3.47
C PRO A 52 9.94 6.94 -3.04
N ASP A 53 9.38 7.76 -2.15
CA ASP A 53 7.97 7.68 -1.74
C ASP A 53 7.00 8.15 -2.82
N LEU A 54 7.47 9.01 -3.73
CA LEU A 54 6.68 9.58 -4.83
C LEU A 54 7.56 9.98 -6.01
N VAL A 55 7.05 9.84 -7.24
CA VAL A 55 7.69 10.31 -8.47
C VAL A 55 6.90 11.48 -9.07
N LEU A 56 7.57 12.60 -9.31
CA LEU A 56 7.09 13.67 -10.20
C LEU A 56 7.74 13.45 -11.56
N LEU A 57 6.93 13.24 -12.61
CA LEU A 57 7.42 12.84 -13.92
C LEU A 57 6.87 13.75 -15.02
N ASP A 58 7.74 14.48 -15.71
CA ASP A 58 7.39 15.13 -16.96
C ASP A 58 7.27 14.12 -18.12
N LEU A 59 6.34 14.37 -19.04
CA LEU A 59 6.19 13.51 -20.23
C LEU A 59 7.10 13.90 -21.40
N GLY A 60 7.60 15.13 -21.43
CA GLY A 60 8.39 15.72 -22.53
C GLY A 60 9.85 15.27 -22.59
N LEU A 61 10.22 14.20 -21.89
CA LEU A 61 11.60 13.73 -21.80
C LEU A 61 12.18 13.35 -23.17
N PRO A 62 13.43 13.75 -23.49
CA PRO A 62 14.11 13.35 -24.69
C PRO A 62 14.59 11.88 -24.59
N GLY A 63 14.40 11.12 -25.68
CA GLY A 63 14.77 9.71 -25.74
C GLY A 63 13.63 8.81 -25.27
N MET A 64 13.76 8.21 -24.09
CA MET A 64 12.69 7.42 -23.45
C MET A 64 11.53 8.33 -23.04
N THR A 65 10.31 8.04 -23.50
CA THR A 65 9.15 8.89 -23.21
C THR A 65 8.69 8.72 -21.76
N GLY A 66 7.96 9.70 -21.22
CA GLY A 66 7.37 9.57 -19.89
C GLY A 66 6.41 8.37 -19.75
N LEU A 67 5.72 7.97 -20.82
CA LEU A 67 4.84 6.78 -20.81
C LEU A 67 5.64 5.47 -20.68
N ASP A 68 6.81 5.39 -21.32
CA ASP A 68 7.71 4.25 -21.17
C ASP A 68 8.25 4.16 -19.73
N VAL A 69 8.57 5.31 -19.11
CA VAL A 69 9.00 5.38 -17.71
C VAL A 69 7.89 4.90 -16.77
N ILE A 70 6.64 5.36 -16.94
CA ILE A 70 5.49 4.90 -16.14
C ILE A 70 5.35 3.37 -16.26
N THR A 71 5.33 2.86 -17.49
CA THR A 71 5.18 1.42 -17.77
C THR A 71 6.33 0.60 -17.14
N ALA A 72 7.57 1.06 -17.28
CA ALA A 72 8.75 0.40 -16.72
C ALA A 72 8.77 0.40 -15.18
N LEU A 73 8.33 1.49 -14.54
CA LEU A 73 8.18 1.54 -13.08
C LEU A 73 7.06 0.61 -12.62
N ARG A 74 5.89 0.64 -13.28
CA ARG A 74 4.73 -0.22 -12.93
C ARG A 74 5.00 -1.71 -13.05
N GLY A 75 6.00 -2.11 -13.83
CA GLY A 75 6.46 -3.51 -13.91
C GLY A 75 7.03 -4.07 -12.59
N TRP A 76 7.41 -3.23 -11.62
CA TRP A 76 8.01 -3.68 -10.35
C TRP A 76 7.69 -2.82 -9.12
N THR A 77 7.13 -1.60 -9.26
CA THR A 77 6.79 -0.72 -8.15
C THR A 77 5.42 -0.04 -8.28
N GLN A 78 4.74 0.08 -7.14
CA GLN A 78 3.48 0.81 -6.97
C GLN A 78 3.70 2.20 -6.33
N VAL A 79 4.94 2.73 -6.41
CA VAL A 79 5.22 4.11 -5.99
C VAL A 79 4.27 5.09 -6.70
N PRO A 80 3.64 6.04 -5.99
CA PRO A 80 2.79 7.04 -6.62
C PRO A 80 3.54 7.86 -7.68
N ILE A 81 2.96 7.96 -8.88
CA ILE A 81 3.49 8.77 -9.98
C ILE A 81 2.50 9.90 -10.26
N ILE A 82 2.93 11.15 -10.06
CA ILE A 82 2.20 12.35 -10.49
C ILE A 82 2.88 12.90 -11.73
N VAL A 83 2.10 13.04 -12.80
CA VAL A 83 2.61 13.44 -14.10
C VAL A 83 2.54 14.95 -14.30
N LEU A 84 3.64 15.56 -14.75
CA LEU A 84 3.68 16.94 -15.19
C LEU A 84 3.41 16.98 -16.71
N THR A 85 2.48 17.83 -17.14
CA THR A 85 1.98 17.85 -18.52
C THR A 85 1.58 19.27 -18.92
N VAL A 86 1.64 19.61 -20.22
CA VAL A 86 1.19 20.92 -20.71
C VAL A 86 -0.33 21.00 -20.83
N ARG A 87 -0.88 22.22 -20.84
CA ARG A 87 -2.34 22.44 -20.83
C ARG A 87 -3.07 21.76 -21.98
N ASP A 88 -2.53 21.82 -23.18
CA ASP A 88 -3.24 21.43 -24.41
C ASP A 88 -3.14 19.93 -24.74
N ASP A 89 -2.40 19.15 -23.94
CA ASP A 89 -2.22 17.71 -24.17
C ASP A 89 -3.19 16.86 -23.33
N GLU A 90 -4.47 16.93 -23.68
CA GLU A 90 -5.51 16.09 -23.07
C GLU A 90 -5.31 14.59 -23.36
N ARG A 91 -4.74 14.24 -24.52
CA ARG A 91 -4.46 12.85 -24.89
C ARG A 91 -3.36 12.25 -24.03
N ALA A 92 -2.25 12.96 -23.80
CA ALA A 92 -1.18 12.45 -22.96
C ALA A 92 -1.61 12.33 -21.47
N LYS A 93 -2.53 13.17 -20.98
CA LYS A 93 -3.14 12.99 -19.64
C LYS A 93 -3.86 11.65 -19.52
N VAL A 94 -4.72 11.33 -20.49
CA VAL A 94 -5.45 10.05 -20.52
C VAL A 94 -4.48 8.88 -20.64
N LEU A 95 -3.56 8.91 -21.62
CA LEU A 95 -2.57 7.85 -21.83
C LEU A 95 -1.66 7.63 -20.61
N ALA A 96 -1.31 8.68 -19.86
CA ALA A 96 -0.48 8.56 -18.66
C ALA A 96 -1.24 7.91 -17.49
N LEU A 97 -2.53 8.25 -17.31
CA LEU A 97 -3.38 7.59 -16.33
C LEU A 97 -3.64 6.12 -16.70
N ASP A 98 -3.90 5.83 -17.98
CA ASP A 98 -4.08 4.47 -18.51
C ASP A 98 -2.80 3.62 -18.37
N ALA A 99 -1.62 4.23 -18.52
CA ALA A 99 -0.33 3.59 -18.24
C ALA A 99 -0.08 3.36 -16.72
N GLY A 100 -0.89 3.96 -15.84
CA GLY A 100 -0.86 3.74 -14.39
C GLY A 100 -0.39 4.91 -13.54
N ALA A 101 -0.38 6.15 -14.04
CA ALA A 101 -0.16 7.33 -13.19
C ALA A 101 -1.32 7.56 -12.21
N ASP A 102 -1.01 8.10 -11.03
CA ASP A 102 -1.97 8.28 -9.92
C ASP A 102 -2.69 9.63 -9.96
N ASP A 103 -2.09 10.62 -10.63
CA ASP A 103 -2.60 11.99 -10.77
C ASP A 103 -1.80 12.74 -11.85
N TYR A 104 -2.25 13.93 -12.24
CA TYR A 104 -1.47 14.83 -13.11
C TYR A 104 -1.57 16.30 -12.68
N VAL A 105 -0.58 17.09 -13.05
CA VAL A 105 -0.45 18.52 -12.79
C VAL A 105 -0.19 19.24 -14.12
N THR A 106 -0.96 20.27 -14.42
CA THR A 106 -0.80 21.04 -15.66
C THR A 106 0.24 22.16 -15.49
N LYS A 107 1.31 22.15 -16.31
CA LYS A 107 2.27 23.26 -16.47
C LYS A 107 1.57 24.46 -17.16
N PRO A 108 1.77 25.71 -16.69
CA PRO A 108 2.40 26.10 -15.43
C PRO A 108 1.47 25.87 -14.23
N PHE A 109 2.02 25.37 -13.12
CA PHE A 109 1.27 25.02 -11.90
C PHE A 109 1.65 25.87 -10.69
N GLY A 110 0.69 26.05 -9.79
CA GLY A 110 0.95 26.62 -8.46
C GLY A 110 1.60 25.60 -7.53
N MET A 111 2.53 26.05 -6.70
CA MET A 111 3.21 25.17 -5.73
C MET A 111 2.23 24.53 -4.74
N ASP A 112 1.19 25.26 -4.32
CA ASP A 112 0.20 24.74 -3.38
C ASP A 112 -0.74 23.70 -4.01
N GLU A 113 -0.98 23.77 -5.33
CA GLU A 113 -1.69 22.72 -6.08
C GLU A 113 -0.84 21.44 -6.15
N LEU A 114 0.42 21.56 -6.58
CA LEU A 114 1.35 20.44 -6.65
C LEU A 114 1.43 19.73 -5.29
N LEU A 115 1.62 20.47 -4.20
CA LEU A 115 1.66 19.95 -2.85
C LEU A 115 0.34 19.31 -2.40
N ALA A 116 -0.81 19.82 -2.85
CA ALA A 116 -2.11 19.19 -2.59
C ALA A 116 -2.20 17.82 -3.24
N ARG A 117 -1.73 17.68 -4.49
CA ARG A 117 -1.69 16.39 -5.21
C ARG A 117 -0.66 15.43 -4.61
N LEU A 118 0.54 15.88 -4.25
CA LEU A 118 1.50 15.06 -3.50
C LEU A 118 0.87 14.49 -2.22
N ARG A 119 0.22 15.35 -1.41
CA ARG A 119 -0.46 14.90 -0.18
C ARG A 119 -1.64 13.96 -0.45
N ALA A 120 -2.34 14.11 -1.57
CA ALA A 120 -3.44 13.23 -1.95
C ALA A 120 -2.93 11.84 -2.40
N ALA A 121 -1.93 11.82 -3.28
CA ALA A 121 -1.27 10.60 -3.75
C ALA A 121 -0.62 9.83 -2.59
N MET A 122 0.16 10.51 -1.73
CA MET A 122 0.74 9.94 -0.52
C MET A 122 -0.31 9.42 0.47
N ARG A 123 -1.49 10.03 0.54
CA ARG A 123 -2.58 9.52 1.39
C ARG A 123 -3.20 8.27 0.80
N ARG A 124 -3.39 8.21 -0.53
CA ARG A 124 -3.89 7.02 -1.23
C ARG A 124 -2.92 5.85 -1.05
N SER A 125 -1.61 6.06 -1.23
CA SER A 125 -0.60 5.04 -0.94
C SER A 125 -0.54 4.69 0.54
N THR A 126 -0.70 5.63 1.47
CA THR A 126 -0.76 5.30 2.92
C THR A 126 -1.99 4.46 3.28
N SER A 127 -3.16 4.71 2.70
CA SER A 127 -4.34 3.87 2.93
C SER A 127 -4.18 2.45 2.37
N VAL A 128 -3.48 2.30 1.24
CA VAL A 128 -3.10 0.98 0.70
C VAL A 128 -1.96 0.35 1.50
N ALA A 129 -1.03 1.15 2.04
CA ALA A 129 0.06 0.69 2.89
C ALA A 129 -0.44 0.14 4.23
N GLN A 130 -1.56 0.66 4.73
CA GLN A 130 -2.25 0.11 5.90
C GLN A 130 -2.83 -1.31 5.67
N GLU A 131 -2.96 -1.74 4.41
CA GLU A 131 -3.22 -3.14 4.00
C GLU A 131 -1.93 -3.88 3.56
N ALA A 132 -0.81 -3.16 3.38
CA ALA A 132 0.47 -3.68 2.89
C ALA A 132 1.50 -4.00 4.00
N THR A 133 1.33 -3.44 5.20
CA THR A 133 2.20 -3.73 6.35
C THR A 133 1.57 -4.78 7.27
N VAL A 134 2.31 -5.83 7.61
CA VAL A 134 1.89 -6.89 8.54
C VAL A 134 2.74 -6.80 9.80
N VAL A 135 2.10 -6.48 10.92
CA VAL A 135 2.76 -6.27 12.21
C VAL A 135 2.52 -7.46 13.14
N THR A 136 3.59 -7.92 13.79
CA THR A 136 3.56 -8.89 14.89
C THR A 136 4.41 -8.37 16.06
N SER A 137 4.32 -9.00 17.23
CA SER A 137 5.16 -8.70 18.39
C SER A 137 6.64 -9.11 18.24
N ALA A 138 7.00 -9.82 17.17
CA ALA A 138 8.37 -10.22 16.88
C ALA A 138 8.99 -9.51 15.65
N TRP A 139 8.17 -9.11 14.68
CA TRP A 139 8.62 -8.49 13.43
C TRP A 139 7.50 -7.72 12.72
N MET A 140 7.91 -6.79 11.86
CA MET A 140 7.05 -6.06 10.93
C MET A 140 7.51 -6.34 9.49
N LEU A 141 6.59 -6.81 8.64
CA LEU A 141 6.79 -7.02 7.21
C LEU A 141 6.14 -5.87 6.44
N ASP A 142 6.91 -5.21 5.57
CA ASP A 142 6.42 -4.14 4.68
C ASP A 142 6.46 -4.62 3.23
N ARG A 143 5.28 -4.89 2.65
CA ARG A 143 5.16 -5.35 1.26
C ARG A 143 5.57 -4.30 0.23
N SER A 144 5.44 -3.00 0.55
CA SER A 144 5.81 -1.93 -0.37
C SER A 144 7.33 -1.83 -0.48
N ALA A 145 8.02 -1.85 0.66
CA ALA A 145 9.48 -1.79 0.74
C ALA A 145 10.18 -3.14 0.45
N HIS A 146 9.45 -4.26 0.38
CA HIS A 146 10.02 -5.62 0.32
C HIS A 146 10.99 -5.93 1.48
N THR A 147 10.68 -5.42 2.68
CA THR A 147 11.53 -5.58 3.87
C THR A 147 10.79 -6.29 5.01
N VAL A 148 11.57 -6.94 5.86
CA VAL A 148 11.13 -7.37 7.20
C VAL A 148 12.09 -6.77 8.22
N THR A 149 11.53 -6.27 9.32
CA THR A 149 12.29 -5.72 10.46
C THR A 149 11.92 -6.48 11.73
N GLY A 150 12.89 -6.76 12.59
CA GLY A 150 12.66 -7.31 13.92
C GLY A 150 12.01 -6.30 14.86
N ASN A 151 11.57 -6.77 16.03
CA ASN A 151 11.04 -5.90 17.09
C ASN A 151 12.12 -5.00 17.75
N ASP A 152 13.39 -5.28 17.50
CA ASP A 152 14.57 -4.46 17.75
C ASP A 152 14.84 -3.39 16.67
N HIS A 153 14.03 -3.39 15.60
CA HIS A 153 14.20 -2.62 14.36
C HIS A 153 15.38 -3.05 13.46
N GLU A 154 16.01 -4.20 13.69
CA GLU A 154 17.06 -4.71 12.79
C GLU A 154 16.46 -5.35 11.51
N PRO A 155 17.10 -5.20 10.34
CA PRO A 155 16.58 -5.73 9.07
C PRO A 155 16.78 -7.25 8.94
N ILE A 156 15.68 -8.01 8.90
CA ILE A 156 15.69 -9.46 8.73
C ILE A 156 15.68 -9.80 7.24
N ARG A 157 16.79 -10.38 6.74
CA ARG A 157 16.94 -10.72 5.32
C ARG A 157 16.30 -12.06 4.96
N LEU A 158 15.21 -12.01 4.20
CA LEU A 158 14.65 -13.17 3.48
C LEU A 158 15.29 -13.31 2.09
N THR A 159 15.39 -14.54 1.57
CA THR A 159 15.64 -14.77 0.14
C THR A 159 14.38 -14.48 -0.68
N PRO A 160 14.45 -14.28 -2.01
CA PRO A 160 13.26 -14.00 -2.83
C PRO A 160 12.15 -15.05 -2.68
N THR A 161 12.52 -16.34 -2.58
CA THR A 161 11.57 -17.45 -2.36
C THR A 161 10.98 -17.45 -0.95
N GLU A 162 11.81 -17.19 0.08
CA GLU A 162 11.33 -17.07 1.47
C GLU A 162 10.37 -15.88 1.62
N TRP A 163 10.67 -14.75 0.96
CA TRP A 163 9.81 -13.58 0.88
C TRP A 163 8.47 -13.91 0.21
N ALA A 164 8.49 -14.49 -0.99
CA ALA A 164 7.27 -14.82 -1.73
C ALA A 164 6.32 -15.74 -0.94
N ILE A 165 6.87 -16.72 -0.20
CA ILE A 165 6.10 -17.60 0.69
C ILE A 165 5.52 -16.81 1.88
N ALA A 166 6.34 -16.02 2.57
CA ALA A 166 5.92 -15.26 3.75
C ALA A 166 4.85 -14.20 3.39
N ASP A 167 5.05 -13.48 2.29
CA ASP A 167 4.08 -12.52 1.75
C ASP A 167 2.78 -13.21 1.36
N HIS A 168 2.82 -14.31 0.59
CA HIS A 168 1.60 -15.03 0.20
C HIS A 168 0.80 -15.54 1.41
N LEU A 169 1.45 -16.13 2.42
CA LEU A 169 0.78 -16.58 3.63
C LEU A 169 0.22 -15.41 4.46
N THR A 170 0.97 -14.31 4.59
CA THR A 170 0.49 -13.13 5.34
C THR A 170 -0.60 -12.34 4.62
N ARG A 171 -0.80 -12.52 3.31
CA ARG A 171 -1.98 -11.99 2.56
C ARG A 171 -3.26 -12.75 2.91
N HIS A 172 -3.15 -13.89 3.58
CA HIS A 172 -4.25 -14.78 3.91
C HIS A 172 -4.26 -15.14 5.40
N PRO A 173 -4.35 -14.15 6.31
CA PRO A 173 -4.31 -14.37 7.76
C PRO A 173 -5.47 -15.28 8.20
N HIS A 174 -5.17 -16.17 9.15
CA HIS A 174 -6.06 -17.22 9.67
C HIS A 174 -6.60 -18.23 8.63
N ARG A 175 -6.27 -18.09 7.35
CA ARG A 175 -6.71 -19.00 6.28
C ARG A 175 -5.68 -20.10 6.04
N LEU A 176 -6.17 -21.32 5.88
CA LEU A 176 -5.34 -22.44 5.43
C LEU A 176 -5.07 -22.32 3.92
N VAL A 177 -3.80 -22.23 3.55
CA VAL A 177 -3.30 -22.30 2.18
C VAL A 177 -2.74 -23.69 1.95
N THR A 178 -3.24 -24.40 0.94
CA THR A 178 -2.78 -25.77 0.66
C THR A 178 -1.36 -25.79 0.09
N GLN A 179 -0.66 -26.92 0.19
CA GLN A 179 0.68 -27.06 -0.41
C GLN A 179 0.68 -26.73 -1.90
N ARG A 180 -0.34 -27.19 -2.64
CA ARG A 180 -0.50 -26.91 -4.07
C ARG A 180 -0.71 -25.42 -4.33
N GLN A 181 -1.63 -24.77 -3.62
CA GLN A 181 -1.88 -23.33 -3.77
C GLN A 181 -0.62 -22.48 -3.51
N LEU A 182 0.15 -22.84 -2.49
CA LEU A 182 1.39 -22.13 -2.15
C LEU A 182 2.49 -22.36 -3.20
N VAL A 183 2.53 -23.54 -3.83
CA VAL A 183 3.46 -23.81 -4.94
C VAL A 183 3.06 -23.05 -6.21
N ASP A 184 1.80 -23.19 -6.62
CA ASP A 184 1.23 -22.50 -7.79
C ASP A 184 1.45 -20.98 -7.70
N ALA A 185 1.37 -20.40 -6.50
CA ALA A 185 1.55 -18.97 -6.25
C ALA A 185 3.00 -18.47 -6.22
N VAL A 186 3.99 -19.34 -5.93
CA VAL A 186 5.40 -18.94 -5.74
C VAL A 186 6.29 -19.39 -6.91
N TRP A 187 6.00 -20.53 -7.55
CA TRP A 187 6.77 -21.06 -8.70
C TRP A 187 5.93 -21.23 -9.98
N GLY A 188 4.60 -21.09 -9.91
CA GLY A 188 3.70 -21.21 -11.06
C GLY A 188 3.07 -22.61 -11.22
N PRO A 189 1.96 -22.73 -11.97
CA PRO A 189 1.11 -23.92 -12.01
C PRO A 189 1.69 -25.11 -12.80
N THR A 190 2.83 -24.92 -13.48
CA THR A 190 3.57 -25.98 -14.20
C THR A 190 4.74 -26.54 -13.40
N TYR A 191 4.95 -26.07 -12.18
CA TYR A 191 6.01 -26.53 -11.30
C TYR A 191 5.55 -27.75 -10.50
N GLU A 192 6.13 -28.92 -10.77
CA GLU A 192 5.93 -30.13 -9.95
C GLU A 192 6.88 -30.07 -8.74
N PRO A 193 6.37 -29.86 -7.51
CA PRO A 193 7.21 -29.67 -6.33
C PRO A 193 7.70 -31.00 -5.78
N ASP A 194 8.97 -31.05 -5.36
CA ASP A 194 9.42 -32.05 -4.38
C ASP A 194 8.61 -31.85 -3.08
N ALA A 195 8.06 -32.94 -2.53
CA ALA A 195 7.31 -32.97 -1.28
C ALA A 195 8.05 -32.32 -0.09
N ASN A 196 9.38 -32.20 -0.15
CA ASN A 196 10.19 -31.53 0.88
C ASN A 196 10.48 -30.04 0.62
N LEU A 197 10.28 -29.51 -0.59
CA LEU A 197 10.70 -28.14 -0.95
C LEU A 197 10.11 -27.08 -0.01
N LEU A 198 8.78 -27.06 0.14
CA LEU A 198 8.08 -26.14 1.05
C LEU A 198 8.56 -26.29 2.49
N ARG A 199 8.87 -27.51 2.94
CA ARG A 199 9.27 -27.80 4.33
C ARG A 199 10.62 -27.16 4.65
N VAL A 200 11.57 -27.21 3.71
CA VAL A 200 12.88 -26.56 3.83
C VAL A 200 12.72 -25.04 3.91
N HIS A 201 12.00 -24.42 2.98
CA HIS A 201 11.78 -22.97 3.01
C HIS A 201 11.01 -22.50 4.25
N LEU A 202 9.97 -23.22 4.71
CA LEU A 202 9.30 -22.87 5.96
C LEU A 202 10.24 -23.02 7.18
N ALA A 203 11.13 -24.01 7.21
CA ALA A 203 12.13 -24.13 8.27
C ALA A 203 13.16 -22.98 8.24
N HIS A 204 13.42 -22.38 7.07
CA HIS A 204 14.27 -21.18 6.95
C HIS A 204 13.53 -19.93 7.43
N ILE A 205 12.29 -19.73 7.00
CA ILE A 205 11.42 -18.63 7.41
C ILE A 205 11.25 -18.65 8.93
N ARG A 206 10.94 -19.82 9.52
CA ARG A 206 10.77 -19.95 10.98
C ARG A 206 12.03 -19.60 11.76
N ARG A 207 13.21 -20.00 11.29
CA ARG A 207 14.50 -19.61 11.92
C ARG A 207 14.80 -18.11 11.87
N LYS A 208 14.06 -17.33 11.07
CA LYS A 208 14.22 -15.89 10.92
C LYS A 208 13.08 -15.08 11.56
N LEU A 209 11.86 -15.62 11.56
CA LEU A 209 10.63 -14.90 11.91
C LEU A 209 9.87 -15.48 13.12
N GLU A 210 10.20 -16.68 13.60
CA GLU A 210 9.62 -17.18 14.85
C GLU A 210 10.54 -16.85 16.03
N PRO A 211 10.00 -16.48 17.20
CA PRO A 211 10.77 -16.40 18.44
C PRO A 211 11.39 -17.75 18.83
N ASP A 212 10.71 -18.85 18.49
CA ASP A 212 11.21 -20.22 18.58
C ASP A 212 10.78 -21.01 17.33
N ALA A 213 11.74 -21.32 16.47
CA ALA A 213 11.51 -22.07 15.23
C ALA A 213 10.97 -23.51 15.46
N THR A 214 11.15 -24.08 16.66
CA THR A 214 10.62 -25.40 17.04
C THR A 214 9.19 -25.35 17.56
N ARG A 215 8.74 -24.16 17.98
CA ARG A 215 7.39 -23.88 18.49
C ARG A 215 6.77 -22.69 17.74
N PRO A 216 6.52 -22.84 16.42
CA PRO A 216 6.05 -21.74 15.58
C PRO A 216 4.74 -21.16 16.10
N ARG A 217 4.68 -19.83 16.20
CA ARG A 217 3.51 -19.02 16.57
C ARG A 217 2.83 -18.45 15.34
N TYR A 218 3.61 -18.05 14.33
CA TYR A 218 3.09 -17.30 13.18
C TYR A 218 2.85 -18.17 11.96
N PHE A 219 3.79 -19.04 11.61
CA PHE A 219 3.73 -19.88 10.41
C PHE A 219 3.40 -21.30 10.80
N ILE A 220 2.12 -21.62 10.90
CA ILE A 220 1.61 -22.92 11.36
C ILE A 220 1.58 -23.93 10.22
N THR A 221 1.94 -25.19 10.51
CA THR A 221 1.75 -26.33 9.58
C THR A 221 0.50 -27.08 9.95
N GLU A 222 -0.38 -27.30 8.98
CA GLU A 222 -1.47 -28.27 9.07
C GLU A 222 -1.02 -29.59 8.41
N PRO A 223 -0.74 -30.66 9.18
CA PRO A 223 -0.15 -31.88 8.66
C PRO A 223 -0.97 -32.49 7.52
N GLY A 224 -0.31 -32.76 6.39
CA GLY A 224 -0.94 -33.34 5.19
C GLY A 224 -1.80 -32.38 4.36
N VAL A 225 -2.02 -31.12 4.78
CA VAL A 225 -2.87 -30.17 4.05
C VAL A 225 -2.10 -28.94 3.56
N GLY A 226 -1.33 -28.28 4.42
CA GLY A 226 -0.69 -27.02 4.06
C GLY A 226 -0.21 -26.18 5.24
N TYR A 227 -0.31 -24.86 5.09
CA TYR A 227 0.23 -23.88 6.02
C TYR A 227 -0.75 -22.73 6.24
N ARG A 228 -0.67 -22.08 7.40
CA ARG A 228 -1.48 -20.92 7.79
C ARG A 228 -0.60 -19.85 8.43
N PHE A 229 -0.90 -18.59 8.16
CA PHE A 229 -0.37 -17.48 8.95
C PHE A 229 -1.35 -17.12 10.07
N GLU A 230 -0.86 -17.06 11.30
CA GLU A 230 -1.61 -16.61 12.48
C GLU A 230 -0.97 -15.31 13.00
N PRO A 231 -1.53 -14.13 12.67
CA PRO A 231 -1.09 -12.88 13.28
C PRO A 231 -1.42 -12.85 14.78
N ASP A 232 -0.79 -11.91 15.48
CA ASP A 232 -1.12 -11.68 16.88
C ASP A 232 -2.57 -11.26 17.07
N ALA A 233 -3.16 -11.69 18.17
CA ALA A 233 -4.49 -11.25 18.59
C ALA A 233 -4.47 -9.74 18.80
N VAL A 234 -4.99 -9.00 17.82
CA VAL A 234 -5.16 -7.55 17.88
C VAL A 234 -6.08 -7.24 19.05
N ALA A 235 -5.53 -6.66 20.12
CA ALA A 235 -6.34 -5.97 21.11
C ALA A 235 -7.13 -4.88 20.37
N PRO A 236 -8.48 -4.83 20.49
CA PRO A 236 -9.28 -3.92 19.69
C PRO A 236 -8.77 -2.48 19.82
N THR A 237 -8.35 -1.88 18.70
CA THR A 237 -8.04 -0.46 18.64
C THR A 237 -9.28 0.31 19.05
N ASP A 238 -9.14 1.25 19.98
CA ASP A 238 -10.25 1.85 20.74
C ASP A 238 -11.13 2.84 19.93
N GLY A 239 -11.18 2.67 18.61
CA GLY A 239 -11.94 3.48 17.65
C GLY A 239 -13.25 2.85 17.16
N ASP A 240 -13.47 1.53 17.31
CA ASP A 240 -14.71 0.87 16.85
C ASP A 240 -15.75 0.66 17.97
N ARG A 241 -15.68 1.47 19.04
CA ARG A 241 -16.81 1.62 19.96
C ARG A 241 -17.93 2.43 19.29
N ARG A 242 -18.65 1.81 18.36
CA ARG A 242 -20.03 2.24 18.08
C ARG A 242 -20.79 2.29 19.41
N PRO A 243 -21.43 3.41 19.79
CA PRO A 243 -22.24 3.43 20.99
C PRO A 243 -23.35 2.40 20.82
N ALA A 244 -23.45 1.47 21.77
CA ALA A 244 -24.53 0.49 21.78
C ALA A 244 -25.86 1.24 21.81
N LEU A 245 -26.61 1.19 20.70
CA LEU A 245 -27.91 1.84 20.57
C LEU A 245 -28.91 1.16 21.52
N ARG A 246 -28.98 1.67 22.75
CA ARG A 246 -30.13 1.48 23.63
C ARG A 246 -31.33 2.21 23.03
N GLY A 247 -32.09 1.48 22.22
CA GLY A 247 -33.34 1.91 21.61
C GLY A 247 -33.82 0.79 20.68
N GLY A 248 -34.86 0.01 20.99
CA GLY A 248 -35.97 0.28 21.91
C GLY A 248 -37.26 0.53 21.12
N TYR A 249 -37.61 -0.45 20.28
CA TYR A 249 -38.80 -0.52 19.41
C TYR A 249 -39.00 -2.01 19.07
N PHE A 250 -40.19 -2.61 18.96
CA PHE A 250 -41.55 -2.08 18.98
C PHE A 250 -42.43 -2.94 19.91
N GLY A 251 -43.21 -2.31 20.79
CA GLY A 251 -44.40 -2.91 21.40
C GLY A 251 -45.63 -2.25 20.78
N ALA A 252 -46.49 -3.03 20.12
CA ALA A 252 -47.64 -2.48 19.40
C ALA A 252 -48.68 -1.86 20.34
N MET A 253 -49.24 -0.71 19.94
CA MET A 253 -50.49 -0.21 20.51
C MET A 253 -51.54 0.00 19.42
N ALA A 254 -52.70 -0.60 19.66
CA ALA A 254 -53.82 -0.59 18.73
C ALA A 254 -54.55 0.76 18.72
N GLN A 255 -55.32 0.96 17.65
CA GLN A 255 -56.05 2.17 17.36
C GLN A 255 -57.24 2.36 18.33
N ARG A 256 -57.35 3.55 18.96
CA ARG A 256 -58.39 4.58 18.65
C ARG A 256 -58.50 5.65 19.76
N PRO A 257 -58.79 6.92 19.40
CA PRO A 257 -58.93 8.01 20.37
C PRO A 257 -60.39 8.24 20.81
N PRO A 258 -60.60 8.88 21.98
CA PRO A 258 -61.83 9.60 22.28
C PRO A 258 -61.62 11.12 22.10
N VAL A 259 -62.50 11.78 21.34
CA VAL A 259 -62.72 13.23 21.47
C VAL A 259 -64.23 13.46 21.47
N LEU A 260 -64.75 13.96 22.58
CA LEU A 260 -66.11 14.49 22.69
C LEU A 260 -66.08 15.98 22.33
N HIS A 261 -66.94 16.44 21.42
CA HIS A 261 -68.04 17.38 21.76
C HIS A 261 -68.87 17.83 20.52
N TRP A 262 -70.17 17.51 20.55
CA TRP A 262 -71.33 18.36 20.18
C TRP A 262 -71.50 18.99 18.77
N VAL A 263 -72.36 18.36 17.95
CA VAL A 263 -73.58 18.92 17.27
C VAL A 263 -74.57 17.72 17.05
N GLY A 264 -75.91 17.81 17.06
CA GLY A 264 -76.81 18.86 17.56
C GLY A 264 -78.18 18.99 16.82
N TRP A 265 -79.19 18.17 17.19
CA TRP A 265 -80.59 18.15 16.67
C TRP A 265 -80.72 17.70 15.17
N ALA A 266 -81.71 16.93 14.71
CA ALA A 266 -83.16 16.97 14.97
C ALA A 266 -83.93 15.72 14.45
N ARG A 267 -85.06 15.42 15.13
CA ARG A 267 -86.19 14.52 14.77
C ARG A 267 -85.94 13.01 14.71
#